data_AF-A0A5C1A703-F1
#
_entry.id   AF-A0A5C1A703-F1
#
_cell.length_a   1.000
_cell.length_b   1.000
_cell.length_c   1.000
_cell.angle_alpha   90.00
_cell.angle_beta   90.00
_cell.angle_gamma   90.00
#
_symmetry.space_group_name_H-M   'P 1'
#
loop_
_entity.id
_entity.type
_entity.pdbx_description
1 polymer ?
#
loop_
_entity_poly.entity_id
_entity_poly.type
_entity_poly.pdbx_seq_one_letter_code
_entity_poly.pdbx_strand_id
1 'polypeptide(L)'
;MKRRHAFTLIELLVVIAIIAILIGLLLPAVQKVREAAARAQCLNNLKQLGLALHGFHDANTVFPASGWTVAGPGNPAGKYVGWRPLTLPYIEQENLKSLYDFNVNWWEGNNLTAGAVVVKTYQCPSTPGRAVVTTAVAKAPRPAMTFSNALAGTDYEAILGVQPTSINPHLPTTAAQYTTATRFSVMSRNSRTAMVQISDGTSNTIMVVEAAGRPMVYRNRTADIALTNDQGIGWIDSEGPFSLDGAMPDASTEGCGVACNVSMNKKNDNEPYSFHTGGGNMLFADGHVQFVRDSISLVTLSALCTMTAGEVTGDF
;
A
#
# COMPACT_ATOMS: atom_id res chain seq x y z
N MET A 1 -21.47 -57.41 37.10
CA MET A 1 -20.12 -56.79 37.05
C MET A 1 -19.77 -56.52 35.59
N LYS A 2 -19.94 -55.29 35.10
CA LYS A 2 -19.62 -54.92 33.70
C LYS A 2 -18.10 -54.87 33.56
N ARG A 3 -17.49 -55.79 32.78
CA ARG A 3 -16.07 -55.69 32.40
C ARG A 3 -15.89 -54.40 31.60
N ARG A 4 -15.15 -53.43 32.15
CA ARG A 4 -14.70 -52.26 31.39
C ARG A 4 -13.54 -52.73 30.50
N HIS A 5 -13.71 -52.61 29.19
CA HIS A 5 -12.61 -52.84 28.25
C HIS A 5 -11.57 -51.74 28.45
N ALA A 6 -10.34 -52.12 28.77
CA ALA A 6 -9.20 -51.21 28.83
C ALA A 6 -8.57 -51.10 27.43
N PHE A 7 -8.23 -49.88 27.03
CA PHE A 7 -7.58 -49.59 25.75
C PHE A 7 -6.19 -50.24 25.71
N THR A 8 -5.85 -50.94 24.64
CA THR A 8 -4.50 -51.48 24.45
C THR A 8 -3.54 -50.39 23.99
N LEU A 9 -2.25 -50.53 24.34
CA LEU A 9 -1.20 -49.60 23.91
C LEU A 9 -1.13 -49.46 22.37
N ILE A 10 -1.41 -50.56 21.65
CA ILE A 10 -1.42 -50.59 20.19
C ILE A 10 -2.57 -49.74 19.63
N GLU A 11 -3.78 -49.88 20.17
CA GLU A 11 -4.93 -49.08 19.73
C GLU A 11 -4.69 -47.58 19.93
N LEU A 12 -4.09 -47.19 21.06
CA LEU A 12 -3.75 -45.78 21.33
C LEU A 12 -2.71 -45.26 20.31
N LEU A 13 -1.68 -46.05 20.04
CA LEU A 13 -0.61 -45.67 19.12
C LEU A 13 -1.11 -45.52 17.68
N VAL A 14 -1.99 -46.42 17.23
CA VAL A 14 -2.63 -46.32 15.90
C VAL A 14 -3.47 -45.06 15.78
N VAL A 15 -4.27 -44.72 16.81
CA VAL A 15 -5.09 -43.49 16.79
C VAL A 15 -4.21 -42.25 16.71
N ILE A 16 -3.15 -42.17 17.52
CA ILE A 16 -2.22 -41.04 17.48
C ILE A 16 -1.52 -40.96 16.11
N ALA A 17 -1.11 -42.09 15.53
CA ALA A 17 -0.49 -42.12 14.20
C ALA A 17 -1.44 -41.62 13.11
N ILE A 18 -2.71 -42.02 13.13
CA ILE A 18 -3.72 -41.53 12.18
C ILE A 18 -3.94 -40.02 12.36
N ILE A 19 -4.09 -39.53 13.59
CA ILE A 19 -4.27 -38.10 13.86
C ILE A 19 -3.05 -37.31 13.39
N ALA A 20 -1.83 -37.79 13.64
CA ALA A 20 -0.60 -37.14 13.19
C ALA A 20 -0.52 -37.05 11.65
N ILE A 21 -0.90 -38.11 10.94
CA ILE A 21 -0.96 -38.11 9.47
C ILE A 21 -2.03 -37.12 8.97
N LEU A 22 -3.23 -37.14 9.55
CA LEU A 22 -4.31 -36.23 9.17
C LEU A 22 -3.91 -34.76 9.40
N ILE A 23 -3.32 -34.43 10.55
CA ILE A 23 -2.82 -33.08 10.84
C ILE A 23 -1.69 -32.70 9.86
N GLY A 24 -0.76 -33.63 9.59
CA GLY A 24 0.34 -33.41 8.66
C GLY A 24 -0.12 -33.10 7.24
N LEU A 25 -1.22 -33.71 6.79
CA LEU A 25 -1.81 -33.44 5.47
C LEU A 25 -2.71 -32.20 5.46
N LEU A 26 -3.41 -31.89 6.56
CA LEU A 26 -4.35 -30.77 6.64
C LEU A 26 -3.67 -29.42 6.88
N LEU A 27 -2.58 -29.36 7.65
CA LEU A 27 -1.94 -28.09 8.02
C LEU A 27 -1.47 -27.28 6.79
N PRO A 28 -0.77 -27.89 5.79
CA PRO A 28 -0.36 -27.15 4.59
C PRO A 28 -1.55 -26.70 3.75
N ALA A 29 -2.63 -27.51 3.69
CA ALA A 29 -3.83 -27.17 2.94
C ALA A 29 -4.59 -25.99 3.58
N VAL A 30 -4.75 -26.00 4.90
CA VAL A 30 -5.40 -24.90 5.65
C VAL A 30 -4.62 -23.60 5.47
N GLN A 31 -3.29 -23.65 5.48
CA GLN A 31 -2.45 -22.47 5.25
C GLN A 31 -2.64 -21.88 3.84
N LYS A 32 -2.67 -22.73 2.80
CA LYS A 32 -2.94 -22.29 1.42
C LYS A 32 -4.31 -21.64 1.28
N VAL A 33 -5.34 -22.21 1.90
CA VAL A 33 -6.71 -21.66 1.88
C VAL A 33 -6.76 -20.31 2.60
N ARG A 34 -6.09 -20.19 3.75
CA ARG A 34 -6.02 -18.93 4.50
C ARG A 34 -5.36 -17.81 3.69
N GLU A 35 -4.25 -18.10 3.01
CA GLU A 35 -3.59 -17.09 2.18
C GLU A 35 -4.42 -16.72 0.95
N ALA A 36 -5.10 -17.69 0.32
CA ALA A 36 -6.02 -17.38 -0.78
C ALA A 36 -7.17 -16.44 -0.33
N ALA A 37 -7.73 -16.69 0.86
CA ALA A 37 -8.76 -15.83 1.45
C ALA A 37 -8.20 -14.44 1.83
N ALA A 38 -6.98 -14.39 2.40
CA ALA A 38 -6.32 -13.14 2.74
C ALA A 38 -6.07 -12.29 1.48
N ARG A 39 -5.57 -12.90 0.40
CA ARG A 39 -5.40 -12.24 -0.90
C ARG A 39 -6.71 -11.75 -1.49
N ALA A 40 -7.77 -12.56 -1.45
CA ALA A 40 -9.09 -12.13 -1.91
C ALA A 40 -9.60 -10.91 -1.11
N GLN A 41 -9.35 -10.89 0.21
CA GLN A 41 -9.67 -9.74 1.04
C GLN A 41 -8.83 -8.51 0.68
N CYS A 42 -7.52 -8.66 0.41
CA CYS A 42 -6.69 -7.52 0.01
C CYS A 42 -7.14 -6.92 -1.34
N LEU A 43 -7.55 -7.76 -2.29
CA LEU A 43 -8.15 -7.33 -3.55
C LEU A 43 -9.47 -6.59 -3.31
N ASN A 44 -10.35 -7.12 -2.44
CA ASN A 44 -11.62 -6.47 -2.10
C ASN A 44 -11.43 -5.13 -1.39
N ASN A 45 -10.42 -5.02 -0.52
CA ASN A 45 -10.05 -3.75 0.12
C ASN A 45 -9.71 -2.70 -0.95
N LEU A 46 -8.82 -3.02 -1.91
CA LEU A 46 -8.49 -2.11 -3.01
C LEU A 46 -9.71 -1.76 -3.88
N LYS A 47 -10.64 -2.69 -4.10
CA LYS A 47 -11.91 -2.40 -4.79
C LYS A 47 -12.76 -1.39 -4.03
N GLN A 48 -12.90 -1.55 -2.71
CA GLN A 48 -13.58 -0.58 -1.86
C GLN A 48 -12.90 0.79 -1.90
N LEU A 49 -11.57 0.82 -1.87
CA LEU A 49 -10.79 2.05 -2.01
C LEU A 49 -11.00 2.71 -3.38
N GLY A 50 -11.05 1.93 -4.46
CA GLY A 50 -11.40 2.42 -5.80
C GLY A 50 -12.75 3.11 -5.80
N LEU A 51 -13.80 2.45 -5.31
CA LEU A 51 -15.13 3.05 -5.17
C LEU A 51 -15.09 4.34 -4.34
N ALA A 52 -14.30 4.37 -3.27
CA ALA A 52 -14.17 5.55 -2.42
C ALA A 52 -13.46 6.72 -3.11
N LEU A 53 -12.43 6.44 -3.91
CA LEU A 53 -11.73 7.45 -4.72
C LEU A 53 -12.66 8.03 -5.80
N HIS A 54 -13.46 7.19 -6.46
CA HIS A 54 -14.48 7.64 -7.41
C HIS A 54 -15.59 8.44 -6.71
N GLY A 55 -16.06 8.02 -5.53
CA GLY A 55 -17.03 8.78 -4.74
C GLY A 55 -16.52 10.18 -4.36
N PHE A 56 -15.25 10.29 -3.98
CA PHE A 56 -14.61 11.59 -3.77
C PHE A 56 -14.54 12.41 -5.07
N HIS A 57 -14.13 11.77 -6.18
CA HIS A 57 -14.06 12.41 -7.49
C HIS A 57 -15.42 12.94 -7.94
N ASP A 58 -16.50 12.18 -7.80
CA ASP A 58 -17.84 12.60 -8.20
C ASP A 58 -18.32 13.83 -7.41
N ALA A 59 -17.96 13.92 -6.13
CA ALA A 59 -18.29 15.07 -5.29
C ALA A 59 -17.40 16.31 -5.54
N ASN A 60 -16.16 16.13 -6.05
CA ASN A 60 -15.16 17.20 -6.12
C ASN A 60 -14.65 17.49 -7.55
N THR A 61 -15.10 16.75 -8.56
CA THR A 61 -14.67 16.77 -9.97
C THR A 61 -13.19 16.43 -10.24
N VAL A 62 -12.45 16.05 -9.20
CA VAL A 62 -11.04 15.63 -9.26
C VAL A 62 -10.79 14.51 -8.27
N PHE A 63 -9.82 13.63 -8.57
CA PHE A 63 -9.35 12.64 -7.62
C PHE A 63 -8.65 13.32 -6.43
N PRO A 64 -8.68 12.71 -5.23
CA PRO A 64 -7.97 13.26 -4.09
C PRO A 64 -6.45 13.18 -4.36
N ALA A 65 -5.72 14.25 -4.04
CA ALA A 65 -4.28 14.19 -3.97
C ALA A 65 -3.85 13.20 -2.87
N SER A 66 -2.76 12.46 -3.08
CA SER A 66 -2.23 11.53 -2.08
C SER A 66 -1.90 12.20 -0.74
N GLY A 67 -1.48 13.46 -0.79
CA GLY A 67 -1.35 14.33 0.35
C GLY A 67 -1.46 15.79 -0.05
N TRP A 68 -2.14 16.57 0.77
CA TRP A 68 -2.21 18.02 0.67
C TRP A 68 -1.21 18.69 1.60
N THR A 69 -0.67 19.82 1.18
CA THR A 69 0.12 20.75 2.00
C THR A 69 -0.33 22.20 1.80
N VAL A 70 -1.38 22.39 0.99
CA VAL A 70 -2.00 23.66 0.61
C VAL A 70 -3.50 23.44 0.45
N ALA A 71 -4.27 24.52 0.35
CA ALA A 71 -5.71 24.42 0.18
C ALA A 71 -6.09 23.70 -1.12
N GLY A 72 -7.06 22.79 -1.02
CA GLY A 72 -7.51 21.96 -2.12
C GLY A 72 -8.88 21.35 -1.88
N PRO A 73 -9.43 20.61 -2.86
CA PRO A 73 -10.68 19.89 -2.71
C PRO A 73 -10.66 18.95 -1.49
N GLY A 74 -11.69 19.03 -0.66
CA GLY A 74 -11.76 18.30 0.62
C GLY A 74 -10.83 18.82 1.73
N ASN A 75 -9.90 19.74 1.45
CA ASN A 75 -8.97 20.34 2.42
C ASN A 75 -8.90 21.88 2.26
N PRO A 76 -9.96 22.62 2.61
CA PRO A 76 -10.00 24.06 2.41
C PRO A 76 -9.01 24.83 3.30
N ALA A 77 -8.66 24.31 4.47
CA ALA A 77 -7.74 24.94 5.41
C ALA A 77 -6.26 24.82 5.01
N GLY A 78 -5.96 24.01 3.99
CA GLY A 78 -4.61 23.82 3.46
C GLY A 78 -3.63 23.20 4.43
N LYS A 79 -4.11 22.33 5.31
CA LYS A 79 -3.29 21.59 6.27
C LYS A 79 -2.69 20.34 5.64
N TYR A 80 -1.75 19.73 6.34
CA TYR A 80 -1.16 18.46 5.93
C TYR A 80 -2.14 17.32 6.15
N VAL A 81 -2.78 16.87 5.07
CA VAL A 81 -3.89 15.89 5.10
C VAL A 81 -3.64 14.83 4.02
N GLY A 82 -3.74 13.55 4.39
CA GLY A 82 -3.64 12.43 3.43
C GLY A 82 -4.95 12.17 2.68
N TRP A 83 -4.90 11.37 1.62
CA TRP A 83 -6.09 10.99 0.84
C TRP A 83 -7.08 10.11 1.64
N ARG A 84 -6.59 9.32 2.60
CA ARG A 84 -7.41 8.37 3.37
C ARG A 84 -8.47 9.07 4.25
N PRO A 85 -8.15 10.08 5.08
CA PRO A 85 -9.17 10.89 5.77
C PRO A 85 -10.28 11.44 4.86
N LEU A 86 -9.94 11.83 3.63
CA LEU A 86 -10.89 12.36 2.65
C LEU A 86 -11.83 11.29 2.08
N THR A 87 -11.44 10.02 2.14
CA THR A 87 -12.22 8.89 1.60
C THR A 87 -13.11 8.21 2.64
N LEU A 88 -12.97 8.53 3.93
CA LEU A 88 -13.72 7.92 5.03
C LEU A 88 -15.26 7.90 4.81
N PRO A 89 -15.92 8.97 4.34
CA PRO A 89 -17.38 8.94 4.08
C PRO A 89 -17.80 7.88 3.06
N TYR A 90 -16.91 7.54 2.13
CA TYR A 90 -17.19 6.62 1.01
C TYR A 90 -16.79 5.17 1.32
N ILE A 91 -16.30 4.89 2.53
CA ILE A 91 -16.03 3.54 3.06
C ILE A 91 -16.78 3.26 4.36
N GLU A 92 -17.94 3.90 4.56
CA GLU A 92 -18.82 3.73 5.73
C GLU A 92 -18.14 4.11 7.07
N GLN A 93 -17.20 5.05 7.05
CA GLN A 93 -16.48 5.54 8.23
C GLN A 93 -16.90 6.97 8.64
N GLU A 94 -18.19 7.31 8.53
CA GLU A 94 -18.70 8.67 8.83
C GLU A 94 -18.45 9.12 10.28
N ASN A 95 -18.55 8.19 11.23
CA ASN A 95 -18.24 8.45 12.65
C ASN A 95 -16.77 8.85 12.83
N LEU A 96 -15.85 8.19 12.12
CA LEU A 96 -14.43 8.48 12.19
C LEU A 96 -14.09 9.78 11.46
N LYS A 97 -14.74 10.06 10.33
CA LYS A 97 -14.62 11.34 9.64
C LYS A 97 -15.04 12.50 10.52
N SER A 98 -16.10 12.35 11.32
CA SER A 98 -16.57 13.39 12.23
C SER A 98 -15.60 13.69 13.38
N LEU A 99 -14.71 12.74 13.68
CA LEU A 99 -13.66 12.89 14.67
C LEU A 99 -12.41 13.60 14.12
N TYR A 100 -12.16 13.48 12.80
CA TYR A 100 -11.01 14.08 12.13
C TYR A 100 -11.23 15.58 11.88
N ASP A 101 -10.29 16.42 12.33
CA ASP A 101 -10.30 17.86 12.16
C ASP A 101 -9.40 18.29 10.99
N PHE A 102 -10.02 18.73 9.90
CA PHE A 102 -9.34 19.22 8.70
C PHE A 102 -8.74 20.63 8.85
N ASN A 103 -8.95 21.31 9.99
CA ASN A 103 -8.39 22.64 10.26
C ASN A 103 -7.00 22.59 10.92
N VAL A 104 -6.52 21.40 11.27
CA VAL A 104 -5.18 21.17 11.84
C VAL A 104 -4.43 20.11 11.02
N ASN A 105 -3.12 20.00 11.20
CA ASN A 105 -2.33 18.98 10.50
C ASN A 105 -2.70 17.57 10.99
N TRP A 106 -2.41 16.54 10.20
CA TRP A 106 -2.70 15.15 10.58
C TRP A 106 -2.07 14.74 11.92
N TRP A 107 -0.95 15.36 12.29
CA TRP A 107 -0.22 15.07 13.52
C TRP A 107 -0.66 15.90 14.75
N GLU A 108 -1.75 16.67 14.64
CA GLU A 108 -2.17 17.63 15.66
C GLU A 108 -3.54 17.30 16.25
N GLY A 109 -3.76 17.75 17.48
CA GLY A 109 -5.07 17.73 18.13
C GLY A 109 -5.71 16.34 18.13
N ASN A 110 -6.98 16.31 17.73
CA ASN A 110 -7.81 15.10 17.78
C ASN A 110 -7.50 14.10 16.64
N ASN A 111 -6.72 14.50 15.63
CA ASN A 111 -6.38 13.63 14.51
C ASN A 111 -5.55 12.41 14.96
N LEU A 112 -4.73 12.56 15.99
CA LEU A 112 -3.99 11.44 16.59
C LEU A 112 -4.90 10.43 17.27
N THR A 113 -5.98 10.88 17.91
CA THR A 113 -7.02 10.00 18.48
C THR A 113 -7.75 9.25 17.38
N ALA A 114 -8.12 9.94 16.30
CA ALA A 114 -8.73 9.31 15.13
C ALA A 114 -7.79 8.28 14.50
N GLY A 115 -6.52 8.62 14.32
CA GLY A 115 -5.52 7.74 13.71
C GLY A 115 -5.21 6.48 14.49
N ALA A 116 -5.52 6.42 15.78
CA ALA A 116 -5.42 5.19 16.56
C ALA A 116 -6.54 4.17 16.26
N VAL A 117 -7.63 4.61 15.62
CA VAL A 117 -8.74 3.73 15.23
C VAL A 117 -8.34 2.87 14.02
N VAL A 118 -8.47 1.55 14.17
CA VAL A 118 -8.17 0.60 13.10
C VAL A 118 -9.28 0.59 12.06
N VAL A 119 -8.94 0.95 10.82
CA VAL A 119 -9.81 0.83 9.65
C VAL A 119 -9.35 -0.37 8.82
N LYS A 120 -10.11 -1.48 8.89
CA LYS A 120 -9.72 -2.75 8.25
C LYS A 120 -9.55 -2.66 6.73
N THR A 121 -10.30 -1.77 6.07
CA THR A 121 -10.18 -1.54 4.62
C THR A 121 -8.81 -1.01 4.20
N TYR A 122 -8.07 -0.35 5.12
CA TYR A 122 -6.69 0.08 4.85
C TYR A 122 -5.64 -1.00 5.14
N GLN A 123 -6.03 -2.19 5.59
CA GLN A 123 -5.11 -3.21 6.09
C GLN A 123 -5.24 -4.53 5.30
N CYS A 124 -4.13 -4.98 4.71
CA CYS A 124 -4.06 -6.25 3.99
C CYS A 124 -3.82 -7.40 4.97
N PRO A 125 -4.75 -8.36 5.15
CA PRO A 125 -4.54 -9.48 6.08
C PRO A 125 -3.31 -10.35 5.81
N SER A 126 -2.69 -10.29 4.62
CA SER A 126 -1.44 -11.00 4.33
C SER A 126 -0.19 -10.32 4.92
N THR A 127 -0.28 -9.09 5.44
CA THR A 127 0.85 -8.45 6.13
C THR A 127 1.16 -9.17 7.44
N PRO A 128 2.34 -9.78 7.60
CA PRO A 128 2.72 -10.48 8.81
C PRO A 128 3.08 -9.49 9.92
N GLY A 129 2.62 -9.76 11.15
CA GLY A 129 3.15 -9.14 12.37
C GLY A 129 3.27 -7.61 12.35
N ARG A 130 2.16 -6.89 12.12
CA ARG A 130 2.14 -5.42 12.07
C ARG A 130 2.83 -4.80 13.29
N ALA A 131 3.84 -3.97 13.03
CA ALA A 131 4.48 -3.18 14.08
C ALA A 131 3.52 -2.15 14.66
N VAL A 132 3.70 -1.88 15.94
CA VAL A 132 2.96 -0.85 16.66
C VAL A 132 3.64 0.49 16.42
N VAL A 133 2.89 1.44 15.86
CA VAL A 133 3.42 2.76 15.50
C VAL A 133 3.30 3.71 16.69
N THR A 134 4.36 3.78 17.49
CA THR A 134 4.40 4.61 18.72
C THR A 134 5.24 5.88 18.58
N THR A 135 6.03 5.98 17.53
CA THR A 135 6.90 7.13 17.27
C THR A 135 6.90 7.48 15.79
N ALA A 136 7.29 8.72 15.50
CA ALA A 136 7.63 9.15 14.16
C ALA A 136 8.85 10.07 14.22
N VAL A 137 9.77 9.96 13.26
CA VAL A 137 10.95 10.84 13.21
C VAL A 137 10.54 12.23 12.70
N ALA A 138 11.42 13.24 12.85
CA ALA A 138 11.09 14.58 12.37
C ALA A 138 11.04 14.63 10.83
N LYS A 139 9.99 15.24 10.28
CA LYS A 139 9.84 15.53 8.85
C LYS A 139 9.23 16.90 8.68
N ALA A 140 10.06 17.91 8.47
CA ALA A 140 9.61 19.30 8.46
C ALA A 140 8.38 19.52 7.54
N PRO A 141 7.31 20.18 8.05
CA PRO A 141 7.25 20.94 9.30
C PRO A 141 6.85 20.10 10.53
N ARG A 142 6.53 18.82 10.39
CA ARG A 142 6.19 17.93 11.50
C ARG A 142 7.43 17.66 12.38
N PRO A 143 7.37 17.88 13.70
CA PRO A 143 8.46 17.54 14.61
C PRO A 143 8.58 16.01 14.78
N ALA A 144 9.63 15.53 15.44
CA ALA A 144 9.64 14.16 15.93
C ALA A 144 8.53 13.96 16.95
N MET A 145 7.92 12.78 16.96
CA MET A 145 6.71 12.51 17.74
C MET A 145 6.81 11.21 18.53
N THR A 146 6.09 11.20 19.64
CA THR A 146 5.71 9.99 20.36
C THR A 146 4.21 10.02 20.53
N PHE A 147 3.53 8.95 20.10
CA PHE A 147 2.09 8.86 20.13
C PHE A 147 1.64 8.19 21.43
N SER A 148 0.75 8.85 22.19
CA SER A 148 0.18 8.28 23.41
C SER A 148 -0.65 7.03 23.14
N ASN A 149 -1.33 7.01 21.98
CA ASN A 149 -1.99 5.84 21.43
C ASN A 149 -1.31 5.50 20.11
N ALA A 150 -1.00 4.22 19.89
CA ALA A 150 -0.36 3.81 18.65
C ALA A 150 -1.25 4.10 17.44
N LEU A 151 -0.65 4.61 16.36
CA LEU A 151 -1.37 4.82 15.10
C LEU A 151 -1.72 3.47 14.47
N ALA A 152 -2.91 3.40 13.88
CA ALA A 152 -3.32 2.27 13.07
C ALA A 152 -2.64 2.34 11.71
N GLY A 153 -1.87 1.30 11.38
CA GLY A 153 -1.15 1.20 10.12
C GLY A 153 -2.05 1.04 8.90
N THR A 154 -1.44 1.23 7.73
CA THR A 154 -2.03 1.07 6.40
C THR A 154 -1.11 0.19 5.56
N ASP A 155 -1.69 -0.60 4.65
CA ASP A 155 -0.97 -1.50 3.74
C ASP A 155 -1.20 -1.13 2.26
N TYR A 156 -1.90 -0.02 2.00
CA TYR A 156 -2.16 0.51 0.66
C TYR A 156 -1.77 1.97 0.58
N GLU A 157 -1.08 2.39 -0.46
CA GLU A 157 -0.64 3.77 -0.63
C GLU A 157 -0.72 4.25 -2.07
N ALA A 158 -0.97 5.55 -2.24
CA ALA A 158 -0.98 6.20 -3.53
C ALA A 158 0.43 6.32 -4.11
N ILE A 159 0.54 6.05 -5.41
CA ILE A 159 1.79 6.28 -6.14
C ILE A 159 1.80 7.72 -6.65
N LEU A 160 2.90 8.44 -6.41
CA LEU A 160 3.07 9.83 -6.83
C LEU A 160 3.43 9.93 -8.31
N GLY A 161 4.10 8.92 -8.84
CA GLY A 161 4.71 8.92 -10.17
C GLY A 161 6.05 8.22 -10.18
N VAL A 162 6.94 8.65 -11.07
CA VAL A 162 8.32 8.16 -11.20
C VAL A 162 9.29 9.22 -10.68
N GLN A 163 10.32 8.77 -9.96
CA GLN A 163 11.24 9.64 -9.23
C GLN A 163 12.20 10.37 -10.21
N PRO A 164 12.59 11.64 -9.96
CA PRO A 164 13.37 12.44 -10.91
C PRO A 164 14.77 11.89 -11.20
N THR A 165 15.42 11.40 -10.15
CA THR A 165 16.74 10.78 -10.21
C THR A 165 16.72 9.46 -10.99
N SER A 166 15.52 8.92 -11.19
CA SER A 166 15.15 7.77 -12.01
C SER A 166 14.50 8.18 -13.34
N ILE A 167 14.56 9.45 -13.73
CA ILE A 167 14.29 9.89 -15.10
C ILE A 167 15.57 9.68 -15.93
N ASN A 168 15.90 8.59 -16.59
CA ASN A 168 15.57 7.19 -16.54
C ASN A 168 16.79 6.51 -17.18
N PRO A 169 17.76 6.02 -16.40
CA PRO A 169 18.91 5.33 -16.97
C PRO A 169 18.55 3.91 -17.49
N HIS A 170 17.38 3.38 -17.12
CA HIS A 170 16.87 2.05 -17.52
C HIS A 170 15.99 2.07 -18.78
N LEU A 171 15.55 3.25 -19.22
CA LEU A 171 14.85 3.47 -20.48
C LEU A 171 15.83 4.10 -21.48
N PRO A 172 15.71 3.76 -22.78
CA PRO A 172 16.57 4.32 -23.79
C PRO A 172 16.57 5.87 -23.74
N THR A 173 17.76 6.45 -23.88
CA THR A 173 18.09 7.89 -23.73
C THR A 173 17.38 8.85 -24.69
N THR A 174 16.43 8.35 -25.48
CA THR A 174 15.47 9.12 -26.27
C THR A 174 14.26 9.60 -25.44
N ALA A 175 14.17 9.22 -24.16
CA ALA A 175 13.03 9.46 -23.28
C ALA A 175 12.91 10.91 -22.77
N ALA A 176 12.48 11.83 -23.65
CA ALA A 176 11.87 13.10 -23.25
C ALA A 176 10.49 12.93 -22.56
N GLN A 177 10.13 11.69 -22.18
CA GLN A 177 8.78 11.28 -21.78
C GLN A 177 8.47 11.55 -20.30
N TYR A 178 9.43 11.46 -19.38
CA TYR A 178 9.22 11.60 -17.92
C TYR A 178 9.77 12.93 -17.40
N THR A 179 9.25 14.03 -17.91
CA THR A 179 9.67 15.37 -17.49
C THR A 179 9.12 15.73 -16.11
N THR A 180 9.51 16.91 -15.59
CA THR A 180 8.86 17.50 -14.42
C THR A 180 7.37 17.75 -14.59
N ALA A 181 6.82 17.69 -15.81
CA ALA A 181 5.39 17.82 -16.07
C ALA A 181 4.67 16.47 -16.21
N THR A 182 5.36 15.44 -16.71
CA THR A 182 4.72 14.20 -17.19
C THR A 182 5.03 12.96 -16.35
N ARG A 183 5.98 13.05 -15.41
CA ARG A 183 6.38 11.92 -14.55
C ARG A 183 5.39 11.55 -13.43
N PHE A 184 4.25 12.22 -13.34
CA PHE A 184 3.33 12.09 -12.20
C PHE A 184 2.18 11.13 -12.49
N SER A 185 1.72 10.45 -11.44
CA SER A 185 0.45 9.72 -11.46
C SER A 185 -0.73 10.65 -11.11
N VAL A 186 -1.94 10.10 -11.17
CA VAL A 186 -3.22 10.73 -10.85
C VAL A 186 -3.20 11.40 -9.47
N MET A 187 -2.71 10.67 -8.46
CA MET A 187 -2.71 11.10 -7.05
C MET A 187 -1.38 11.73 -6.61
N SER A 188 -0.70 12.50 -7.47
CA SER A 188 0.49 13.23 -7.05
C SER A 188 0.19 14.27 -5.94
N ARG A 189 1.23 14.74 -5.24
CA ARG A 189 1.07 15.65 -4.10
C ARG A 189 0.43 16.96 -4.56
N ASN A 190 -0.61 17.42 -3.84
CA ASN A 190 -1.42 18.59 -4.21
C ASN A 190 -2.08 18.53 -5.60
N SER A 191 -2.20 17.34 -6.20
CA SER A 191 -2.81 17.19 -7.53
C SER A 191 -4.29 17.60 -7.53
N ARG A 192 -4.75 18.05 -8.69
CA ARG A 192 -6.16 18.37 -8.97
C ARG A 192 -6.59 17.64 -10.24
N THR A 193 -6.27 16.36 -10.29
CA THR A 193 -6.41 15.55 -11.51
C THR A 193 -7.87 15.18 -11.74
N ALA A 194 -8.46 15.73 -12.79
CA ALA A 194 -9.75 15.27 -13.31
C ALA A 194 -9.55 14.03 -14.20
N MET A 195 -10.55 13.16 -14.27
CA MET A 195 -10.50 11.93 -15.08
C MET A 195 -10.06 12.18 -16.54
N VAL A 196 -10.53 13.28 -17.15
CA VAL A 196 -10.23 13.65 -18.55
C VAL A 196 -8.75 13.96 -18.79
N GLN A 197 -7.97 14.22 -17.74
CA GLN A 197 -6.54 14.54 -17.86
C GLN A 197 -5.66 13.28 -17.95
N ILE A 198 -6.23 12.09 -17.79
CA ILE A 198 -5.51 10.81 -17.82
C ILE A 198 -5.42 10.33 -19.27
N SER A 199 -4.52 10.95 -20.05
CA SER A 199 -4.40 10.71 -21.49
C SER A 199 -3.83 9.33 -21.85
N ASP A 200 -3.08 8.71 -20.93
CA ASP A 200 -2.48 7.38 -21.15
C ASP A 200 -3.49 6.24 -20.92
N GLY A 201 -4.72 6.60 -20.52
CA GLY A 201 -5.85 5.69 -20.35
C GLY A 201 -6.08 5.30 -18.90
N THR A 202 -7.33 5.40 -18.44
CA THR A 202 -7.70 5.13 -17.04
C THR A 202 -7.49 3.67 -16.62
N SER A 203 -7.56 2.73 -17.57
CA SER A 203 -7.26 1.32 -17.35
C SER A 203 -5.75 1.00 -17.33
N ASN A 204 -4.89 1.95 -17.69
CA ASN A 204 -3.44 1.75 -17.74
C ASN A 204 -2.69 2.65 -16.75
N THR A 205 -3.38 3.39 -15.89
CA THR A 205 -2.73 4.24 -14.89
C THR A 205 -3.07 3.76 -13.48
N ILE A 206 -2.04 3.40 -12.73
CA ILE A 206 -2.11 2.99 -11.33
C ILE A 206 -2.28 4.21 -10.43
N MET A 207 -3.25 4.15 -9.51
CA MET A 207 -3.44 5.16 -8.47
C MET A 207 -2.88 4.70 -7.12
N VAL A 208 -3.23 3.49 -6.70
CA VAL A 208 -2.90 2.95 -5.35
C VAL A 208 -2.30 1.56 -5.51
N VAL A 209 -1.26 1.28 -4.72
CA VAL A 209 -0.55 0.01 -4.69
C VAL A 209 -0.55 -0.57 -3.28
N GLU A 210 -0.31 -1.87 -3.18
CA GLU A 210 0.09 -2.47 -1.91
C GLU A 210 1.46 -1.92 -1.47
N ALA A 211 1.52 -1.43 -0.23
CA ALA A 211 2.68 -0.81 0.43
C ALA A 211 2.80 -1.35 1.87
N ALA A 212 2.84 -2.67 1.99
CA ALA A 212 2.69 -3.38 3.25
C ALA A 212 3.93 -3.33 4.16
N GLY A 213 3.69 -3.54 5.46
CA GLY A 213 4.73 -3.83 6.45
C GLY A 213 5.40 -2.60 7.08
N ARG A 214 5.07 -1.39 6.64
CA ARG A 214 5.57 -0.16 7.29
C ARG A 214 5.01 -0.04 8.72
N PRO A 215 5.75 0.55 9.68
CA PRO A 215 7.04 1.23 9.54
C PRO A 215 8.27 0.31 9.44
N MET A 216 8.12 -1.01 9.58
CA MET A 216 9.26 -1.91 9.46
C MET A 216 9.80 -1.89 8.03
N VAL A 217 11.13 -1.88 7.90
CA VAL A 217 11.80 -1.99 6.60
C VAL A 217 12.03 -3.46 6.30
N TYR A 218 11.50 -3.94 5.19
CA TYR A 218 11.73 -5.31 4.73
C TYR A 218 12.73 -5.30 3.58
N ARG A 219 13.66 -6.27 3.58
CA ARG A 219 14.60 -6.55 2.49
C ARG A 219 14.58 -8.05 2.21
N ASN A 220 14.28 -8.44 0.97
CA ASN A 220 14.10 -9.84 0.58
C ASN A 220 13.21 -10.63 1.57
N ARG A 221 12.02 -10.09 1.88
CA ARG A 221 11.04 -10.67 2.83
C ARG A 221 11.50 -10.74 4.30
N THR A 222 12.68 -10.24 4.64
CA THR A 222 13.20 -10.21 6.01
C THR A 222 13.13 -8.80 6.55
N ALA A 223 12.58 -8.64 7.76
CA ALA A 223 12.56 -7.35 8.42
C ALA A 223 13.95 -6.96 8.95
N ASP A 224 14.38 -5.75 8.64
CA ASP A 224 15.56 -5.12 9.22
C ASP A 224 15.15 -4.27 10.43
N ILE A 225 15.43 -4.79 11.63
CA ILE A 225 15.02 -4.16 12.89
C ILE A 225 15.80 -2.88 13.22
N ALA A 226 16.92 -2.63 12.53
CA ALA A 226 17.71 -1.42 12.73
C ALA A 226 17.17 -0.23 11.92
N LEU A 227 16.21 -0.47 11.03
CA LEU A 227 15.69 0.52 10.11
C LEU A 227 14.18 0.72 10.30
N THR A 228 13.74 1.94 10.02
CA THR A 228 12.33 2.32 10.06
C THR A 228 12.03 3.20 8.86
N ASN A 229 10.90 2.93 8.20
CA ASN A 229 10.34 3.81 7.17
C ASN A 229 9.24 4.65 7.81
N ASP A 230 9.50 5.93 7.99
CA ASP A 230 8.58 6.89 8.62
C ASP A 230 7.56 7.51 7.66
N GLN A 231 7.33 6.86 6.51
CA GLN A 231 6.37 7.31 5.50
C GLN A 231 5.24 6.29 5.38
N GLY A 232 3.99 6.68 5.61
CA GLY A 232 2.85 5.76 5.48
C GLY A 232 2.76 4.83 6.70
N ILE A 233 3.21 5.33 7.85
CA ILE A 233 3.20 4.63 9.13
C ILE A 233 1.79 4.51 9.70
N GLY A 234 0.90 5.43 9.32
CA GLY A 234 -0.47 5.43 9.78
C GLY A 234 -1.42 5.83 8.66
N TRP A 235 -2.66 5.33 8.71
CA TRP A 235 -3.63 5.67 7.67
C TRP A 235 -3.94 7.18 7.63
N ILE A 236 -3.81 7.90 8.75
CA ILE A 236 -4.06 9.36 8.80
C ILE A 236 -2.96 10.21 8.17
N ASP A 237 -1.77 9.64 7.95
CA ASP A 237 -0.63 10.44 7.50
C ASP A 237 -0.77 10.85 6.02
N SER A 238 -0.07 11.92 5.67
CA SER A 238 0.02 12.45 4.30
C SER A 238 1.38 12.17 3.64
N GLU A 239 2.18 11.30 4.27
CA GLU A 239 3.63 11.24 4.10
C GLU A 239 4.11 9.94 3.48
N GLY A 240 3.26 8.91 3.47
CA GLY A 240 3.50 7.62 2.81
C GLY A 240 3.61 7.56 1.30
N PRO A 241 2.95 8.44 0.52
CA PRO A 241 3.02 8.39 -0.94
C PRO A 241 4.45 8.53 -1.44
N PHE A 242 4.82 7.70 -2.41
CA PHE A 242 6.18 7.62 -2.94
C PHE A 242 6.16 7.62 -4.47
N SER A 243 7.31 7.95 -5.06
CA SER A 243 7.56 7.80 -6.49
C SER A 243 8.42 6.56 -6.72
N LEU A 244 8.12 5.81 -7.78
CA LEU A 244 8.85 4.62 -8.18
C LEU A 244 10.28 4.99 -8.61
N ASP A 245 11.27 4.29 -8.08
CA ASP A 245 12.69 4.47 -8.38
C ASP A 245 13.36 3.15 -8.78
N GLY A 246 12.95 2.06 -8.13
CA GLY A 246 13.42 0.71 -8.39
C GLY A 246 14.51 0.32 -7.38
N ALA A 247 14.65 -1.00 -7.20
CA ALA A 247 15.52 -1.59 -6.21
C ALA A 247 16.57 -2.51 -6.84
N MET A 248 17.71 -2.66 -6.15
CA MET A 248 18.67 -3.71 -6.46
C MET A 248 18.03 -5.10 -6.29
N PRO A 249 18.39 -6.10 -7.13
CA PRO A 249 17.94 -7.48 -6.97
C PRO A 249 18.26 -8.10 -5.61
N ASP A 250 19.32 -7.63 -4.95
CA ASP A 250 19.74 -8.05 -3.61
C ASP A 250 19.08 -7.25 -2.47
N ALA A 251 18.23 -6.27 -2.78
CA ALA A 251 17.53 -5.38 -1.85
C ALA A 251 18.44 -4.47 -1.00
N SER A 252 19.70 -4.25 -1.40
CA SER A 252 20.66 -3.41 -0.65
C SER A 252 20.37 -1.91 -0.78
N THR A 253 19.96 -1.46 -1.96
CA THR A 253 19.83 -0.03 -2.32
C THR A 253 18.62 0.19 -3.24
N GLU A 254 18.09 1.42 -3.26
CA GLU A 254 17.12 1.94 -4.24
C GLU A 254 17.73 3.09 -5.04
N GLY A 255 17.15 3.38 -6.20
CA GLY A 255 17.51 4.56 -7.00
C GLY A 255 18.96 4.65 -7.43
N CYS A 256 19.59 3.50 -7.61
CA CYS A 256 20.98 3.35 -8.02
C CYS A 256 21.16 3.34 -9.55
N GLY A 257 20.27 4.01 -10.29
CA GLY A 257 20.23 3.97 -11.74
C GLY A 257 20.14 2.54 -12.28
N VAL A 258 20.76 2.24 -13.43
CA VAL A 258 20.60 0.96 -14.18
C VAL A 258 20.68 -0.33 -13.34
N ALA A 259 21.41 -0.31 -12.23
CA ALA A 259 21.56 -1.48 -11.36
C ALA A 259 20.27 -1.82 -10.58
N CYS A 260 19.44 -0.81 -10.30
CA CYS A 260 18.18 -0.93 -9.56
C CYS A 260 17.03 -1.26 -10.52
N ASN A 261 16.98 -2.47 -11.06
CA ASN A 261 16.05 -2.85 -12.12
C ASN A 261 14.81 -3.63 -11.65
N VAL A 262 14.64 -3.83 -10.34
CA VAL A 262 13.49 -4.52 -9.77
C VAL A 262 12.42 -3.53 -9.33
N SER A 263 11.18 -3.82 -9.70
CA SER A 263 10.06 -2.88 -9.61
C SER A 263 9.23 -3.00 -8.33
N MET A 264 9.26 -4.15 -7.64
CA MET A 264 8.47 -4.39 -6.42
C MET A 264 9.01 -5.55 -5.57
N ASN A 265 8.46 -5.71 -4.37
CA ASN A 265 8.61 -6.88 -3.48
C ASN A 265 10.05 -7.23 -3.03
N LYS A 266 11.05 -6.41 -3.36
CA LYS A 266 12.43 -6.53 -2.84
C LYS A 266 12.64 -5.77 -1.56
N LYS A 267 12.14 -4.54 -1.52
CA LYS A 267 12.14 -3.65 -0.36
C LYS A 267 10.91 -2.74 -0.36
N ASN A 268 10.55 -2.19 0.79
CA ASN A 268 9.31 -1.42 1.00
C ASN A 268 9.56 0.06 1.37
N ASP A 269 10.74 0.58 1.05
CA ASP A 269 11.06 2.00 1.25
C ASP A 269 10.28 2.86 0.24
N ASN A 270 10.53 2.68 -1.07
CA ASN A 270 9.91 3.46 -2.15
C ASN A 270 9.36 2.61 -3.32
N GLU A 271 9.22 1.30 -3.15
CA GLU A 271 8.62 0.41 -4.13
C GLU A 271 7.31 -0.22 -3.63
N PRO A 272 6.38 -0.59 -4.53
CA PRO A 272 5.25 -1.44 -4.18
C PRO A 272 5.73 -2.70 -3.44
N TYR A 273 5.05 -3.03 -2.36
CA TYR A 273 5.41 -4.15 -1.52
C TYR A 273 4.17 -4.87 -1.00
N SER A 274 4.07 -6.15 -1.33
CA SER A 274 2.98 -7.04 -0.97
C SER A 274 3.54 -8.37 -0.52
N PHE A 275 2.98 -8.96 0.54
CA PHE A 275 3.38 -10.29 1.02
C PHE A 275 2.78 -11.44 0.20
N HIS A 276 2.02 -11.14 -0.85
CA HIS A 276 1.55 -12.15 -1.77
C HIS A 276 2.71 -12.78 -2.55
N THR A 277 2.56 -14.08 -2.85
CA THR A 277 3.55 -14.80 -3.65
C THR A 277 3.47 -14.37 -5.12
N GLY A 278 4.60 -13.94 -5.68
CA GLY A 278 4.77 -13.67 -7.11
C GLY A 278 4.24 -12.33 -7.61
N GLY A 279 3.94 -11.37 -6.73
CA GLY A 279 3.41 -10.06 -7.14
C GLY A 279 2.66 -9.32 -6.06
N GLY A 280 1.85 -8.34 -6.48
CA GLY A 280 1.00 -7.53 -5.61
C GLY A 280 -0.23 -7.03 -6.34
N ASN A 281 -1.25 -6.62 -5.58
CA ASN A 281 -2.45 -6.02 -6.14
C ASN A 281 -2.25 -4.52 -6.37
N MET A 282 -2.77 -4.00 -7.47
CA MET A 282 -2.71 -2.60 -7.85
C MET A 282 -4.09 -2.12 -8.28
N LEU A 283 -4.45 -0.91 -7.88
CA LEU A 283 -5.70 -0.23 -8.22
C LEU A 283 -5.45 0.82 -9.30
N PHE A 284 -6.21 0.73 -10.37
CA PHE A 284 -6.13 1.59 -11.56
C PHE A 284 -7.18 2.70 -11.52
N ALA A 285 -6.98 3.72 -12.35
CA ALA A 285 -7.78 4.95 -12.37
C ALA A 285 -9.24 4.77 -12.80
N ASP A 286 -9.57 3.68 -13.49
CA ASP A 286 -10.95 3.27 -13.79
C ASP A 286 -11.61 2.46 -12.65
N GLY A 287 -10.91 2.25 -11.53
CA GLY A 287 -11.39 1.49 -10.37
C GLY A 287 -11.18 -0.03 -10.48
N HIS A 288 -10.61 -0.53 -11.57
CA HIS A 288 -10.27 -1.94 -11.64
C HIS A 288 -9.02 -2.26 -10.79
N VAL A 289 -8.92 -3.51 -10.34
CA VAL A 289 -7.80 -3.98 -9.52
C VAL A 289 -7.23 -5.19 -10.23
N GLN A 290 -5.92 -5.21 -10.42
CA GLN A 290 -5.20 -6.28 -11.08
C GLN A 290 -4.05 -6.74 -10.21
N PHE A 291 -3.81 -8.05 -10.23
CA PHE A 291 -2.59 -8.60 -9.65
C PHE A 291 -1.48 -8.51 -10.67
N VAL A 292 -0.45 -7.73 -10.36
CA VAL A 292 0.72 -7.53 -11.21
C VAL A 292 1.84 -8.41 -10.69
N ARG A 293 2.48 -9.17 -11.59
CA ARG A 293 3.57 -10.07 -11.23
C ARG A 293 4.82 -9.29 -10.86
N ASP A 294 5.58 -9.79 -9.88
CA ASP A 294 6.85 -9.19 -9.47
C ASP A 294 7.97 -9.33 -10.52
N SER A 295 7.74 -10.14 -11.56
CA SER A 295 8.58 -10.21 -12.76
C SER A 295 8.36 -9.06 -13.75
N ILE A 296 7.40 -8.16 -13.51
CA ILE A 296 7.17 -6.99 -14.39
C ILE A 296 8.44 -6.14 -14.46
N SER A 297 8.80 -5.73 -15.69
CA SER A 297 9.95 -4.85 -15.88
C SER A 297 9.70 -3.50 -15.21
N LEU A 298 10.75 -2.88 -14.66
CA LEU A 298 10.67 -1.53 -14.11
C LEU A 298 10.14 -0.53 -15.13
N VAL A 299 10.54 -0.68 -16.39
CA VAL A 299 10.06 0.10 -17.54
C VAL A 299 8.54 0.06 -17.66
N THR A 300 7.95 -1.14 -17.69
CA THR A 300 6.50 -1.30 -17.84
C THR A 300 5.78 -0.77 -16.62
N LEU A 301 6.27 -1.04 -15.40
CA LEU A 301 5.62 -0.52 -14.21
C LEU A 301 5.69 1.01 -14.13
N SER A 302 6.81 1.62 -14.53
CA SER A 302 6.96 3.08 -14.60
C SER A 302 5.94 3.72 -15.54
N ALA A 303 5.70 3.11 -16.70
CA ALA A 303 4.67 3.56 -17.64
C ALA A 303 3.26 3.49 -17.06
N LEU A 304 2.99 2.51 -16.18
CA LEU A 304 1.71 2.43 -15.47
C LEU A 304 1.60 3.44 -14.31
N CYS A 305 2.71 4.05 -13.90
CA CYS A 305 2.75 5.04 -12.81
C CYS A 305 2.63 6.48 -13.30
N THR A 306 2.42 6.70 -14.59
CA THR A 306 2.24 8.02 -15.22
C THR A 306 0.86 8.10 -15.88
N MET A 307 0.35 9.33 -15.99
CA MET A 307 -0.98 9.58 -16.59
C MET A 307 -0.92 10.35 -17.92
N THR A 308 0.22 10.97 -18.25
CA THR A 308 0.39 11.84 -19.43
C THR A 308 1.77 11.75 -20.09
N ALA A 309 2.52 10.66 -19.91
CA ALA A 309 3.85 10.51 -20.51
C ALA A 309 3.78 9.82 -21.89
N GLY A 310 2.59 9.37 -22.32
CA GLY A 310 2.30 8.92 -23.69
C GLY A 310 2.80 7.51 -23.99
N GLU A 311 2.92 6.66 -22.98
CA GLU A 311 3.40 5.29 -23.10
C GLU A 311 2.34 4.35 -23.68
N VAL A 312 2.80 3.38 -24.46
CA VAL A 312 1.97 2.25 -24.87
C VAL A 312 2.38 1.05 -24.03
N THR A 313 1.50 0.63 -23.14
CA THR A 313 1.72 -0.53 -22.26
C THR A 313 1.28 -1.81 -22.97
N GLY A 314 2.13 -2.84 -22.97
CA GLY A 314 1.75 -4.19 -23.43
C GLY A 314 0.94 -4.96 -22.37
N ASP A 315 0.70 -6.25 -22.58
CA ASP A 315 0.04 -7.10 -21.57
C ASP A 315 0.96 -7.33 -20.34
N PHE A 316 0.44 -7.16 -19.12
CA PHE A 316 1.18 -7.28 -17.84
C PHE A 316 0.45 -8.09 -16.75
#